data_AF-A0A382NRY2-F1
#
_entry.id   AF-A0A382NRY2-F1
#
_cell.length_a   1.000
_cell.length_b   1.000
_cell.length_c   1.000
_cell.angle_alpha   90.00
_cell.angle_beta   90.00
_cell.angle_gamma   90.00
#
_symmetry.space_group_name_H-M   'P 1'
#
loop_
_entity.id
_entity.type
_entity.pdbx_description
1 polymer ?
#
loop_
_entity_poly.entity_id
_entity_poly.type
_entity_poly.pdbx_seq_one_letter_code
_entity_poly.pdbx_strand_id
1 'polypeptide(L)'
;MISIEQIRNDVEYVKRQLSFKGDTKSVDTIVSLDKSYRSYISQSNELRAKRNQVSGEISAAKKSRNSADKEIKDMRIVGEEIKSIEEKANEIKNELDELLLRLPNLPHESTPEGKDETENKLIREWGKENKKDFELKNHLELGDNLGLFDFEAAAKISGSGFPLYKGKGAKLERALINYMLDFQTKNHGYIEIF
;
A
#
# COMPACT_ATOMS: atom_id res chain seq x y z
N MET A 1 -4.63 -2.53 -1.34
CA MET A 1 -3.97 -3.52 -0.47
C MET A 1 -4.42 -4.90 -0.90
N ILE A 2 -3.51 -5.86 -1.02
CA ILE A 2 -3.88 -7.26 -1.28
C ILE A 2 -4.54 -7.80 0.00
N SER A 3 -5.66 -8.50 -0.12
CA SER A 3 -6.34 -9.03 1.07
C SER A 3 -5.53 -10.17 1.70
N ILE A 4 -5.51 -10.22 3.03
CA ILE A 4 -4.82 -11.31 3.73
C ILE A 4 -5.41 -12.69 3.38
N GLU A 5 -6.71 -12.75 3.11
CA GLU A 5 -7.39 -13.96 2.65
C GLU A 5 -6.84 -14.44 1.31
N GLN A 6 -6.64 -13.53 0.35
CA GLN A 6 -6.05 -13.88 -0.95
C GLN A 6 -4.64 -14.44 -0.79
N ILE A 7 -3.83 -13.86 0.10
CA ILE A 7 -2.47 -14.35 0.40
C ILE A 7 -2.54 -15.76 0.99
N ARG A 8 -3.45 -16.02 1.93
CA ARG A 8 -3.60 -17.35 2.55
C ARG A 8 -4.06 -18.41 1.56
N ASN A 9 -4.99 -18.06 0.67
CA ASN A 9 -5.59 -19.01 -0.26
C ASN A 9 -4.59 -19.51 -1.30
N ASP A 10 -3.66 -18.67 -1.74
CA ASP A 10 -2.60 -19.07 -2.67
C ASP A 10 -1.30 -18.28 -2.46
N VAL A 11 -0.53 -18.69 -1.45
CA VAL A 11 0.73 -18.06 -1.07
C VAL A 11 1.74 -18.11 -2.22
N GLU A 12 1.82 -19.23 -2.92
CA GLU A 12 2.80 -19.44 -4.00
C GLU A 12 2.47 -18.60 -5.23
N TYR A 13 1.20 -18.44 -5.57
CA TYR A 13 0.77 -17.51 -6.62
C TYR A 13 1.17 -16.08 -6.29
N VAL A 14 0.85 -15.61 -5.07
CA VAL A 14 1.17 -14.24 -4.64
C VAL A 14 2.69 -14.02 -4.66
N LYS A 15 3.47 -14.98 -4.14
CA LYS A 15 4.94 -14.92 -4.20
C LYS A 15 5.47 -14.82 -5.62
N ARG A 16 4.99 -15.66 -6.53
CA ARG A 16 5.43 -15.65 -7.93
C ARG A 16 5.14 -14.29 -8.57
N GLN A 17 3.93 -13.78 -8.40
CA GLN A 17 3.53 -12.50 -8.98
C GLN A 17 4.33 -11.31 -8.42
N LEU A 18 4.63 -11.32 -7.13
CA LEU A 18 5.42 -10.27 -6.50
C LEU A 18 6.93 -10.41 -6.77
N SER A 19 7.39 -11.59 -7.19
CA SER A 19 8.79 -11.80 -7.60
C SER A 19 9.16 -10.95 -8.82
N PHE A 20 8.20 -10.69 -9.72
CA PHE A 20 8.36 -9.77 -10.85
C PHE A 20 8.60 -8.31 -10.41
N LYS A 21 8.26 -7.97 -9.17
CA LYS A 21 8.51 -6.65 -8.57
C LYS A 21 9.63 -6.65 -7.54
N GLY A 22 10.33 -7.77 -7.39
CA GLY A 22 11.48 -7.91 -6.49
C GLY A 22 11.14 -8.14 -5.01
N ASP A 23 9.88 -8.38 -4.63
CA ASP A 23 9.49 -8.57 -3.23
C ASP A 23 8.81 -9.91 -2.94
N THR A 24 9.59 -10.91 -2.54
CA THR A 24 9.09 -12.23 -2.12
C THR A 24 9.16 -12.46 -0.61
N LYS A 25 10.11 -11.80 0.07
CA LYS A 25 10.40 -12.03 1.50
C LYS A 25 9.29 -11.49 2.40
N SER A 26 8.64 -10.40 2.01
CA SER A 26 7.55 -9.80 2.78
C SER A 26 6.36 -10.76 2.92
N VAL A 27 6.09 -11.60 1.90
CA VAL A 27 4.97 -12.55 1.92
C VAL A 27 5.15 -13.63 2.99
N ASP A 28 6.37 -14.16 3.14
CA ASP A 28 6.67 -15.17 4.16
C ASP A 28 6.45 -14.64 5.58
N THR A 29 6.92 -13.42 5.84
CA THR A 29 6.71 -12.74 7.13
C THR A 29 5.23 -12.53 7.40
N ILE A 30 4.47 -12.05 6.40
CA ILE A 30 3.03 -11.84 6.51
C ILE A 30 2.29 -13.14 6.85
N VAL A 31 2.62 -14.25 6.18
CA VAL A 31 2.00 -15.56 6.46
C VAL A 31 2.33 -16.04 7.88
N SER A 32 3.56 -15.81 8.34
CA SER A 32 3.99 -16.16 9.70
C SER A 32 3.26 -15.34 10.77
N LEU A 33 3.15 -14.02 10.57
CA LEU A 33 2.42 -13.13 11.47
C LEU A 33 0.92 -13.45 11.50
N ASP A 34 0.30 -13.70 10.35
CA ASP A 34 -1.10 -14.11 10.28
C ASP A 34 -1.36 -15.42 11.03
N LYS A 35 -0.48 -16.42 10.88
CA LYS A 35 -0.56 -17.68 11.63
C LYS A 35 -0.47 -17.44 13.14
N SER A 36 0.46 -16.58 13.56
CA SER A 36 0.67 -16.24 14.97
C SER A 36 -0.53 -15.48 15.54
N TYR A 37 -1.05 -14.50 14.80
CA TYR A 37 -2.25 -13.76 15.15
C TYR A 37 -3.44 -14.70 15.36
N ARG A 38 -3.73 -15.58 14.40
CA ARG A 38 -4.84 -16.54 14.51
C ARG A 38 -4.67 -17.50 15.67
N SER A 39 -3.43 -17.92 15.96
CA SER A 39 -3.12 -18.75 17.12
C SER A 39 -3.45 -18.05 18.44
N TYR A 40 -3.03 -16.79 18.61
CA TYR A 40 -3.33 -16.02 19.82
C TYR A 40 -4.83 -15.74 19.98
N ILE A 41 -5.53 -15.46 18.88
CA ILE A 41 -6.99 -15.31 18.90
C ILE A 41 -7.68 -16.62 19.33
N SER A 42 -7.25 -17.77 18.82
CA SER A 42 -7.79 -19.07 19.24
C SER A 42 -7.57 -19.32 20.74
N GLN A 43 -6.35 -19.10 21.22
CA GLN A 43 -5.99 -19.28 22.63
C GLN A 43 -6.79 -18.36 23.55
N SER A 44 -6.95 -17.07 23.19
CA SER A 44 -7.79 -16.14 23.96
C SER A 44 -9.25 -16.62 24.00
N ASN A 45 -9.79 -17.11 22.89
CA ASN A 45 -11.16 -17.63 22.84
C ASN A 45 -11.35 -18.89 23.70
N GLU A 46 -10.38 -19.81 23.70
CA GLU A 46 -10.39 -21.01 24.56
C GLU A 46 -10.37 -20.64 26.05
N LEU A 47 -9.50 -19.70 26.45
CA LEU A 47 -9.42 -19.23 27.84
C LEU A 47 -10.69 -18.48 28.25
N ARG A 48 -11.28 -17.67 27.36
CA ARG A 48 -12.57 -17.00 27.61
C ARG A 48 -13.70 -18.03 27.79
N ALA A 49 -13.75 -19.07 26.96
CA ALA A 49 -14.73 -20.15 27.09
C ALA A 49 -14.58 -20.87 28.44
N LYS A 50 -13.34 -21.24 28.83
CA LYS A 50 -13.04 -21.84 30.13
C LYS A 50 -13.46 -20.94 31.29
N ARG A 51 -13.11 -19.64 31.22
CA ARG A 51 -13.49 -18.66 32.24
C ARG A 51 -15.01 -18.54 32.39
N ASN A 52 -15.74 -18.51 31.29
CA ASN A 52 -17.20 -18.41 31.30
C ASN A 52 -17.86 -19.67 31.90
N GLN A 53 -17.35 -20.86 31.55
CA GLN A 53 -17.81 -22.12 32.13
C GLN A 53 -17.63 -22.13 33.65
N VAL A 54 -16.40 -21.87 34.12
CA VAL A 54 -16.08 -21.89 35.56
C VAL A 54 -16.83 -20.79 36.32
N SER A 55 -17.08 -19.63 35.70
CA SER A 55 -17.91 -18.58 36.30
C SER A 55 -19.36 -19.04 36.56
N GLY A 56 -19.90 -19.89 35.68
CA GLY A 56 -21.19 -20.56 35.88
C GLY A 56 -21.15 -21.54 37.05
N GLU A 57 -20.10 -22.35 37.15
CA GLU A 57 -19.88 -23.32 38.23
C GLU A 57 -19.72 -22.62 39.61
N ILE A 58 -18.93 -21.54 39.68
CA ILE A 58 -18.79 -20.69 40.88
C ILE A 58 -20.15 -20.15 41.32
N SER A 59 -20.96 -19.68 40.38
CA SER A 59 -22.29 -19.14 40.66
C SER A 59 -23.23 -20.21 41.22
N ALA A 60 -23.14 -21.44 40.72
CA ALA A 60 -23.89 -22.59 41.24
C ALA A 60 -23.41 -23.01 42.64
N ALA A 61 -22.10 -23.10 42.87
CA ALA A 61 -21.51 -23.46 44.16
C ALA A 61 -21.90 -22.48 45.28
N LYS A 62 -21.87 -21.16 45.00
CA LYS A 62 -22.30 -20.13 45.93
C LYS A 62 -23.79 -20.23 46.30
N LYS A 63 -24.67 -20.56 45.33
CA LYS A 63 -26.10 -20.81 45.60
C LYS A 63 -26.31 -22.02 46.52
N SER A 64 -25.47 -23.03 46.39
CA SER A 64 -25.49 -24.24 47.24
C SER A 64 -24.74 -24.07 48.57
N ARG A 65 -24.31 -22.85 48.93
CA ARG A 65 -23.50 -22.53 50.13
C ARG A 65 -22.16 -23.28 50.24
N ASN A 66 -21.60 -23.72 49.12
CA ASN A 66 -20.24 -24.27 49.05
C ASN A 66 -19.21 -23.15 48.82
N SER A 67 -17.97 -23.33 49.30
CA SER A 67 -16.86 -22.43 48.96
C SER A 67 -16.46 -22.60 47.49
N ALA A 68 -16.04 -21.50 46.87
CA ALA A 68 -15.51 -21.45 45.51
C ALA A 68 -14.27 -20.54 45.42
N ASP A 69 -13.55 -20.36 46.54
CA ASP A 69 -12.48 -19.37 46.67
C ASP A 69 -11.26 -19.72 45.80
N LYS A 70 -11.02 -21.02 45.59
CA LYS A 70 -9.95 -21.53 44.72
C LYS A 70 -10.25 -21.21 43.26
N GLU A 71 -11.45 -21.53 42.80
CA GLU A 71 -11.92 -21.30 41.44
C GLU A 71 -11.94 -19.81 41.10
N ILE A 72 -12.32 -18.95 42.05
CA ILE A 72 -12.25 -17.49 41.91
C ILE A 72 -10.80 -17.03 41.69
N LYS A 73 -9.85 -17.55 42.47
CA LYS A 73 -8.43 -17.20 42.35
C LYS A 73 -7.85 -17.68 41.02
N ASP A 74 -8.15 -18.92 40.63
CA ASP A 74 -7.69 -19.51 39.36
C ASP A 74 -8.25 -18.72 38.16
N MET A 75 -9.51 -18.27 38.22
CA MET A 75 -10.11 -17.47 37.14
C MET A 75 -9.58 -16.04 37.07
N ARG A 76 -9.03 -15.50 38.15
CA ARG A 76 -8.31 -14.21 38.10
C ARG A 76 -7.02 -14.35 37.29
N ILE A 77 -6.27 -15.43 37.50
CA ILE A 77 -5.04 -15.73 36.74
C ILE A 77 -5.37 -15.90 35.25
N VAL A 78 -6.42 -16.67 34.92
CA VAL A 78 -6.89 -16.80 33.53
C VAL A 78 -7.27 -15.45 32.92
N GLY A 79 -7.87 -14.54 33.70
CA GLY A 79 -8.16 -13.18 33.25
C GLY A 79 -6.91 -12.37 32.88
N GLU A 80 -5.84 -12.49 33.68
CA GLU A 80 -4.54 -11.86 33.41
C GLU A 80 -3.87 -12.47 32.17
N GLU A 81 -3.93 -13.79 32.00
CA GLU A 81 -3.43 -14.51 30.81
C GLU A 81 -4.15 -14.08 29.53
N ILE A 82 -5.48 -13.99 29.54
CA ILE A 82 -6.29 -13.50 28.41
C ILE A 82 -5.81 -12.12 28.00
N LYS A 83 -5.64 -11.20 28.97
CA LYS A 83 -5.20 -9.83 28.69
C LYS A 83 -3.82 -9.80 28.02
N SER A 84 -2.87 -10.59 28.54
CA SER A 84 -1.53 -10.68 27.96
C SER A 84 -1.53 -11.24 26.52
N ILE A 85 -2.35 -12.25 26.25
CA ILE A 85 -2.48 -12.83 24.90
C ILE A 85 -3.10 -11.84 23.91
N GLU A 86 -4.11 -11.07 24.35
CA GLU A 86 -4.76 -10.07 23.51
C GLU A 86 -3.83 -8.90 23.19
N GLU A 87 -3.01 -8.46 24.14
CA GLU A 87 -1.97 -7.45 23.90
C GLU A 87 -0.99 -7.92 22.81
N LYS A 88 -0.47 -9.16 22.91
CA LYS A 88 0.39 -9.76 21.86
C LYS A 88 -0.31 -9.90 20.52
N ALA A 89 -1.58 -10.30 20.52
CA ALA A 89 -2.36 -10.41 19.28
C ALA A 89 -2.51 -9.05 18.59
N ASN A 90 -2.72 -7.98 19.36
CA ASN A 90 -2.83 -6.62 18.82
C ASN A 90 -1.49 -6.12 18.28
N GLU A 91 -0.37 -6.37 18.96
CA GLU A 91 0.97 -6.03 18.47
C GLU A 91 1.25 -6.67 17.11
N ILE A 92 1.02 -7.99 17.01
CA ILE A 92 1.20 -8.74 15.76
C ILE A 92 0.24 -8.26 14.67
N LYS A 93 -0.99 -7.90 15.03
CA LYS A 93 -1.96 -7.38 14.06
C LYS A 93 -1.50 -6.06 13.46
N ASN A 94 -0.95 -5.17 14.28
CA ASN A 94 -0.41 -3.90 13.81
C ASN A 94 0.78 -4.11 12.88
N GLU A 95 1.72 -4.98 13.25
CA GLU A 95 2.86 -5.33 12.38
C GLU A 95 2.40 -5.94 11.05
N LEU A 96 1.43 -6.85 11.10
CA LEU A 96 0.82 -7.46 9.92
C LEU A 96 0.19 -6.40 9.01
N ASP A 97 -0.57 -5.45 9.57
CA ASP A 97 -1.23 -4.40 8.79
C ASP A 97 -0.22 -3.46 8.14
N GLU A 98 0.84 -3.07 8.86
CA GLU A 98 1.91 -2.25 8.29
C GLU A 98 2.59 -2.94 7.10
N LEU A 99 2.85 -4.25 7.19
CA LEU A 99 3.45 -5.01 6.10
C LEU A 99 2.50 -5.15 4.92
N LEU A 100 1.21 -5.41 5.17
CA LEU A 100 0.20 -5.49 4.11
C LEU A 100 0.07 -4.16 3.36
N LEU A 101 0.17 -3.02 4.04
CA LEU A 101 0.14 -1.68 3.42
C LEU A 101 1.34 -1.40 2.51
N ARG A 102 2.49 -2.03 2.78
CA ARG A 102 3.71 -1.86 1.98
C ARG A 102 3.76 -2.78 0.76
N LEU A 103 2.95 -3.83 0.71
CA LEU A 103 2.93 -4.74 -0.42
C LEU A 103 2.44 -4.04 -1.70
N PRO A 104 3.19 -4.12 -2.81
CA PRO A 104 2.72 -3.60 -4.08
C PRO A 104 1.54 -4.45 -4.61
N ASN A 105 0.74 -3.86 -5.51
CA ASN A 105 -0.36 -4.60 -6.12
C ASN A 105 0.15 -5.75 -7.01
N LEU A 106 -0.62 -6.82 -7.15
CA LEU A 106 -0.29 -7.91 -8.08
C LEU A 106 -0.38 -7.41 -9.52
N PRO A 107 0.59 -7.76 -10.40
CA PRO A 107 0.43 -7.58 -11.84
C PRO A 107 -0.85 -8.26 -12.35
N HIS A 108 -1.47 -7.68 -13.38
CA HIS A 108 -2.55 -8.35 -14.10
C HIS A 108 -1.97 -9.50 -14.92
N GLU A 109 -2.74 -10.55 -15.19
CA GLU A 109 -2.30 -11.69 -16.02
C GLU A 109 -1.86 -11.31 -17.44
N SER A 110 -2.37 -10.18 -17.95
CA SER A 110 -1.97 -9.63 -19.25
C SER A 110 -0.71 -8.79 -19.21
N THR A 111 -0.15 -8.51 -18.02
CA THR A 111 1.09 -7.75 -17.87
C THR A 111 2.27 -8.62 -18.30
N PRO A 112 3.08 -8.20 -19.29
CA PRO A 112 4.28 -8.95 -19.66
C PRO A 112 5.24 -9.09 -18.48
N GLU A 113 5.85 -10.26 -18.35
CA GLU A 113 6.98 -10.45 -17.45
C GLU A 113 8.18 -9.66 -17.96
N GLY A 114 8.91 -9.01 -17.05
CA GLY A 114 10.14 -8.29 -17.34
C GLY A 114 10.81 -7.76 -16.07
N LYS A 115 12.13 -7.65 -16.09
CA LYS A 115 12.91 -7.22 -14.92
C LYS A 115 12.99 -5.70 -14.78
N ASP A 116 13.10 -5.00 -15.91
CA ASP A 116 13.31 -3.56 -15.98
C ASP A 116 12.70 -2.98 -17.27
N GLU A 117 12.88 -1.68 -17.49
CA GLU A 117 12.30 -0.97 -18.62
C GLU A 117 12.77 -1.46 -20.00
N THR A 118 13.88 -2.19 -20.07
CA THR A 118 14.42 -2.70 -21.34
C THR A 118 13.59 -3.86 -21.91
N GLU A 119 12.78 -4.50 -21.07
CA GLU A 119 11.89 -5.60 -21.45
C GLU A 119 10.45 -5.14 -21.77
N ASN A 120 10.20 -3.82 -21.74
CA ASN A 120 8.91 -3.26 -22.11
C ASN A 120 8.57 -3.54 -23.58
N LYS A 121 7.33 -3.96 -23.83
CA LYS A 121 6.85 -4.25 -25.19
C LYS A 121 6.24 -3.02 -25.84
N LEU A 122 6.73 -2.68 -27.02
CA LEU A 122 6.11 -1.67 -27.89
C LEU A 122 4.76 -2.19 -28.41
N ILE A 123 3.66 -1.51 -28.06
CA ILE A 123 2.31 -1.91 -28.46
C ILE A 123 1.88 -1.27 -29.78
N ARG A 124 2.13 0.04 -29.93
CA ARG A 124 1.80 0.79 -31.14
C ARG A 124 2.65 2.06 -31.24
N GLU A 125 2.86 2.52 -32.47
CA GLU A 125 3.44 3.81 -32.79
C GLU A 125 2.45 4.63 -33.61
N TRP A 126 2.51 5.95 -33.48
CA TRP A 126 1.70 6.87 -34.26
C TRP A 126 2.50 8.10 -34.69
N GLY A 127 2.32 8.51 -35.94
CA GLY A 127 3.07 9.60 -36.56
C GLY A 127 4.17 9.09 -37.50
N LYS A 128 5.01 10.01 -37.98
CA LYS A 128 6.18 9.71 -38.80
C LYS A 128 7.39 10.36 -38.16
N GLU A 129 8.53 9.69 -38.22
CA GLU A 129 9.79 10.27 -37.80
C GLU A 129 10.08 11.53 -38.62
N ASN A 130 10.34 12.64 -37.93
CA ASN A 130 10.54 13.93 -38.55
C ASN A 130 12.05 14.16 -38.74
N LYS A 131 12.60 13.62 -39.83
CA LYS A 131 14.01 13.85 -40.20
C LYS A 131 14.26 15.35 -40.36
N LYS A 132 15.34 15.83 -39.72
CA LYS A 132 15.76 17.23 -39.76
C LYS A 132 17.09 17.34 -40.49
N ASP A 133 17.21 18.38 -41.31
CA ASP A 133 18.44 18.72 -42.02
C ASP A 133 19.35 19.66 -41.20
N PHE A 134 19.15 19.70 -39.87
CA PHE A 134 19.90 20.53 -38.93
C PHE A 134 20.05 19.81 -37.58
N GLU A 135 21.04 20.24 -36.80
CA GLU A 135 21.29 19.71 -35.47
C GLU A 135 20.17 20.09 -34.50
N LEU A 136 19.54 19.07 -33.89
CA LEU A 136 18.44 19.25 -32.95
C LEU A 136 18.96 19.75 -31.61
N LYS A 137 18.55 20.96 -31.24
CA LYS A 137 18.71 21.47 -29.87
C LYS A 137 17.74 20.76 -28.93
N ASN A 138 18.19 20.45 -27.72
CA ASN A 138 17.31 19.91 -26.69
C ASN A 138 16.37 21.01 -26.14
N HIS A 139 15.38 20.61 -25.34
CA HIS A 139 14.39 21.54 -24.81
C HIS A 139 14.99 22.60 -23.87
N LEU A 140 16.08 22.30 -23.15
CA LEU A 140 16.76 23.24 -22.25
C LEU A 140 17.41 24.37 -23.05
N GLU A 141 18.20 24.01 -24.06
CA GLU A 141 18.85 24.97 -24.96
C GLU A 141 17.83 25.84 -25.69
N LEU A 142 16.74 25.25 -26.18
CA LEU A 142 15.68 26.02 -26.85
C LEU A 142 14.99 26.98 -25.89
N GLY A 143 14.65 26.51 -24.70
CA GLY A 143 13.95 27.33 -23.71
C GLY A 143 14.81 28.48 -23.20
N ASP A 144 16.10 28.26 -22.99
CA ASP A 144 17.04 29.31 -22.60
C ASP A 144 17.22 30.35 -23.71
N ASN A 145 17.52 29.91 -24.94
CA ASN A 145 17.68 30.80 -26.10
C ASN A 145 16.44 31.67 -26.38
N LEU A 146 15.24 31.15 -26.07
CA LEU A 146 13.97 31.84 -26.28
C LEU A 146 13.43 32.54 -25.02
N GLY A 147 14.14 32.45 -23.88
CA GLY A 147 13.73 33.01 -22.60
C GLY A 147 12.39 32.47 -22.06
N LEU A 148 12.07 31.20 -22.36
CA LEU A 148 10.80 30.57 -21.99
C LEU A 148 10.73 30.17 -20.53
N PHE A 149 11.88 29.85 -19.93
CA PHE A 149 12.03 29.54 -18.51
C PHE A 149 13.39 29.97 -17.98
N ASP A 150 13.52 30.00 -16.65
CA ASP A 150 14.72 30.46 -15.93
C ASP A 150 15.04 29.51 -14.78
N PHE A 151 15.94 28.56 -15.01
CA PHE A 151 16.35 27.60 -13.99
C PHE A 151 17.25 28.22 -12.93
N GLU A 152 18.04 29.25 -13.27
CA GLU A 152 18.93 29.89 -12.31
C GLU A 152 18.13 30.70 -11.28
N ALA A 153 17.16 31.48 -11.74
CA ALA A 153 16.26 32.21 -10.85
C ALA A 153 15.43 31.23 -9.99
N ALA A 154 14.90 30.16 -10.59
CA ALA A 154 14.15 29.16 -9.85
C ALA A 154 15.00 28.45 -8.79
N ALA A 155 16.27 28.13 -9.09
CA ALA A 155 17.19 27.52 -8.13
C ALA A 155 17.45 28.42 -6.92
N LYS A 156 17.51 29.74 -7.12
CA LYS A 156 17.65 30.71 -6.02
C LYS A 156 16.41 30.79 -5.13
N ILE A 157 15.22 30.51 -5.66
CA ILE A 157 13.94 30.60 -4.95
C ILE A 157 13.56 29.28 -4.27
N SER A 158 13.78 28.15 -4.95
CA SER A 158 13.22 26.84 -4.58
C SER A 158 14.24 25.70 -4.54
N GLY A 159 15.47 25.91 -5.02
CA GLY A 159 16.49 24.87 -5.15
C GLY A 159 16.48 24.17 -6.52
N SER A 160 17.33 23.15 -6.66
CA SER A 160 17.51 22.42 -7.93
C SER A 160 16.24 21.70 -8.40
N GLY A 161 16.04 21.59 -9.71
CA GLY A 161 14.92 20.85 -10.32
C GLY A 161 13.64 21.64 -10.57
N PHE A 162 13.62 22.94 -10.26
CA PHE A 162 12.45 23.80 -10.48
C PHE A 162 12.66 24.71 -11.70
N PRO A 163 11.73 24.75 -12.68
CA PRO A 163 11.73 25.76 -13.73
C PRO A 163 10.89 26.99 -13.34
N LEU A 164 11.37 28.20 -13.63
CA LEU A 164 10.56 29.41 -13.59
C LEU A 164 10.12 29.78 -15.02
N TYR A 165 8.90 29.43 -15.40
CA TYR A 165 8.36 29.80 -16.73
C TYR A 165 8.11 31.30 -16.85
N LYS A 166 8.48 31.90 -18.00
CA LYS A 166 8.34 33.33 -18.28
C LYS A 166 7.67 33.59 -19.64
N GLY A 167 6.97 34.72 -19.74
CA GLY A 167 6.42 35.23 -21.00
C GLY A 167 5.68 34.19 -21.83
N LYS A 168 6.20 33.90 -23.04
CA LYS A 168 5.62 32.91 -23.95
C LYS A 168 5.65 31.49 -23.40
N GLY A 169 6.66 31.13 -22.61
CA GLY A 169 6.76 29.81 -21.97
C GLY A 169 5.63 29.58 -20.98
N ALA A 170 5.42 30.55 -20.06
CA ALA A 170 4.31 30.50 -19.11
C ALA A 170 2.94 30.49 -19.81
N LYS A 171 2.80 31.25 -20.91
CA LYS A 171 1.57 31.24 -21.71
C LYS A 171 1.33 29.88 -22.38
N LEU A 172 2.37 29.24 -22.90
CA LEU A 172 2.29 27.94 -23.56
C LEU A 172 1.90 26.84 -22.55
N GLU A 173 2.53 26.81 -21.37
CA GLU A 173 2.21 25.86 -20.30
C GLU A 173 0.72 25.92 -19.94
N ARG A 174 0.22 27.13 -19.67
CA ARG A 174 -1.21 27.35 -19.39
C ARG A 174 -2.11 26.94 -20.57
N ALA A 175 -1.68 27.22 -21.81
CA ALA A 175 -2.46 26.85 -22.98
C ALA A 175 -2.58 25.32 -23.13
N LEU A 176 -1.50 24.58 -22.84
CA LEU A 176 -1.51 23.11 -22.87
C LEU A 176 -2.40 22.52 -21.77
N ILE A 177 -2.28 23.04 -20.54
CA ILE A 177 -3.15 22.63 -19.42
C ILE A 177 -4.63 22.83 -19.80
N ASN A 178 -5.00 24.03 -20.25
CA ASN A 178 -6.37 24.33 -20.63
C ASN A 178 -6.86 23.48 -21.81
N TYR A 179 -6.03 23.28 -22.83
CA TYR A 179 -6.36 22.41 -23.95
C TYR A 179 -6.63 20.98 -23.49
N MET A 180 -5.78 20.41 -22.62
CA MET A 180 -5.98 19.07 -22.10
C MET A 180 -7.27 18.97 -21.29
N LEU A 181 -7.54 19.90 -20.37
CA LEU A 181 -8.79 19.93 -19.59
C LEU A 181 -10.02 20.02 -20.49
N ASP A 182 -10.05 20.99 -21.42
CA ASP A 182 -11.14 21.16 -22.38
C ASP A 182 -11.35 19.91 -23.23
N PHE A 183 -10.26 19.30 -23.70
CA PHE A 183 -10.34 18.13 -24.56
C PHE A 183 -10.96 16.94 -23.81
N GLN A 184 -10.51 16.68 -22.59
CA GLN A 184 -10.99 15.56 -21.77
C GLN A 184 -12.44 15.76 -21.32
N THR A 185 -12.82 16.97 -20.89
CA THR A 185 -14.18 17.27 -20.41
C THR A 185 -15.21 17.26 -21.54
N LYS A 186 -14.87 17.80 -22.72
CA LYS A 186 -15.79 17.88 -23.86
C LYS A 186 -15.94 16.56 -24.61
N ASN A 187 -14.86 15.77 -24.73
CA ASN A 187 -14.84 14.61 -25.63
C ASN A 187 -14.82 13.25 -24.91
N HIS A 188 -14.39 13.19 -23.65
CA HIS A 188 -14.20 11.92 -22.94
C HIS A 188 -15.02 11.81 -21.64
N GLY A 189 -15.86 12.80 -21.32
CA GLY A 189 -16.81 12.73 -20.20
C GLY A 189 -16.19 12.86 -18.81
N TYR A 190 -14.96 13.40 -18.72
CA TYR A 190 -14.35 13.71 -17.43
C TYR A 190 -15.03 14.91 -16.77
N ILE A 191 -15.16 14.86 -15.45
CA ILE A 191 -15.63 15.99 -14.62
C ILE A 191 -14.39 16.72 -14.08
N GLU A 192 -14.31 18.01 -14.38
CA GLU A 192 -13.22 18.86 -13.87
C GLU A 192 -13.43 19.18 -12.38
N ILE A 193 -12.33 19.13 -11.63
CA ILE A 193 -12.27 19.45 -10.19
C ILE A 193 -11.04 20.34 -9.99
N PHE A 194 -11.21 21.42 -9.22
CA PHE A 194 -10.16 22.36 -8.85
C PHE A 194 -9.87 22.26 -7.35
#